data_AF-A0A1J7H088-F1
#
_entry.id   AF-A0A1J7H088-F1
#
_cell.length_a   1.000
_cell.length_b   1.000
_cell.length_c   1.000
_cell.angle_alpha   90.00
_cell.angle_beta   90.00
_cell.angle_gamma   90.00
#
_symmetry.space_group_name_H-M   'P 1'
#
loop_
_entity.id
_entity.type
_entity.pdbx_description
1 polymer ?
#
loop_
_entity_poly.entity_id
_entity_poly.type
_entity_poly.pdbx_seq_one_letter_code
_entity_poly.pdbx_strand_id
1 'polypeptide(L)'
;MAPISIHRDGGPVDNTVVLNSFKSMTWVIENKSSSPFSKVAVINMKLQDYGKSPSGERNVQFRVTRVTLEPMLKSMVHISQQLAVPVNRVAVINLKLQDTKTSSGETEVKFNVSKDTLGSMLRSMNFIQEQL
;
A
#
# COMPACT_ATOMS: atom_id res chain seq x y z
N MET A 1 -49.83 -2.89 18.16
CA MET A 1 -48.65 -2.49 18.97
C MET A 1 -47.41 -2.70 18.12
N ALA A 2 -46.69 -1.63 17.81
CA ALA A 2 -45.40 -1.63 17.10
C ALA A 2 -44.54 -0.51 17.71
N PRO A 3 -43.21 -0.51 17.52
CA PRO A 3 -42.23 -1.55 17.84
C PRO A 3 -41.26 -1.05 18.93
N ILE A 4 -40.51 -1.93 19.59
CA ILE A 4 -39.36 -1.53 20.41
C ILE A 4 -38.08 -1.85 19.63
N SER A 5 -37.45 -0.77 19.17
CA SER A 5 -36.15 -0.78 18.50
C SER A 5 -35.08 -1.02 19.57
N ILE A 6 -34.40 -2.17 19.49
CA ILE A 6 -33.23 -2.44 20.32
C ILE A 6 -32.08 -1.63 19.72
N HIS A 7 -31.87 -0.45 20.32
CA HIS A 7 -30.71 0.39 20.09
C HIS A 7 -29.48 -0.40 20.54
N ARG A 8 -28.75 -0.96 19.57
CA ARG A 8 -27.47 -1.62 19.83
C ARG A 8 -26.46 -0.50 20.05
N ASP A 9 -26.41 -0.03 21.29
CA ASP A 9 -25.28 0.69 21.84
C ASP A 9 -24.05 -0.23 21.73
N GLY A 10 -23.30 -0.02 20.65
CA GLY A 10 -21.90 -0.39 20.57
C GLY A 10 -21.17 0.92 20.59
N GLY A 11 -20.50 1.21 21.70
CA GLY A 11 -19.69 2.41 21.87
C GLY A 11 -18.75 2.68 20.69
N PRO A 12 -18.19 3.89 20.59
CA PRO A 12 -17.35 4.27 19.46
C PRO A 12 -16.17 3.32 19.46
N VAL A 13 -16.22 2.33 18.59
CA VAL A 13 -15.03 1.58 18.28
C VAL A 13 -14.13 2.66 17.70
N ASP A 14 -13.02 2.94 18.37
CA ASP A 14 -11.81 3.55 17.80
C ASP A 14 -11.23 2.62 16.69
N ASN A 15 -12.13 2.09 15.87
CA ASN A 15 -11.97 1.68 14.51
C ASN A 15 -11.74 2.96 13.72
N THR A 16 -10.55 3.52 13.79
CA THR A 16 -9.99 4.14 12.59
C THR A 16 -9.87 3.02 11.56
N VAL A 17 -11.00 2.63 10.96
CA VAL A 17 -11.04 1.80 9.76
C VAL A 17 -10.14 2.55 8.81
N VAL A 18 -8.99 1.97 8.47
CA VAL A 18 -8.12 2.53 7.44
C VAL A 18 -8.95 2.49 6.16
N LEU A 19 -9.66 3.57 5.87
CA LEU A 19 -10.56 3.67 4.72
C LEU A 19 -9.79 3.82 3.40
N ASN A 20 -8.46 3.91 3.47
CA ASN A 20 -7.57 3.92 2.34
C ASN A 20 -7.44 2.51 1.76
N SER A 21 -7.98 2.30 0.57
CA SER A 21 -7.80 1.08 -0.19
C SER A 21 -6.86 1.33 -1.36
N PHE A 22 -6.03 0.34 -1.68
CA PHE A 22 -5.23 0.40 -2.89
C PHE A 22 -6.11 0.47 -4.14
N LYS A 23 -5.86 1.47 -5.01
CA LYS A 23 -6.61 1.65 -6.26
C LYS A 23 -5.76 1.29 -7.47
N SER A 24 -4.60 1.90 -7.61
CA SER A 24 -3.68 1.61 -8.72
C SER A 24 -2.25 2.02 -8.38
N MET A 25 -1.31 1.53 -9.19
CA MET A 25 0.12 1.86 -9.09
C MET A 25 0.73 1.97 -10.47
N THR A 26 1.58 2.98 -10.66
CA THR A 26 2.44 3.12 -11.83
C THR A 26 3.87 3.30 -11.38
N TRP A 27 4.83 2.99 -12.25
CA TRP A 27 6.24 3.10 -11.92
C TRP A 27 7.05 3.56 -13.13
N VAL A 28 8.20 4.17 -12.86
CA VAL A 28 9.20 4.56 -13.87
C VAL A 28 10.60 4.28 -13.34
N ILE A 29 11.50 3.79 -14.19
CA ILE A 29 12.91 3.58 -13.85
C ILE A 29 13.70 4.84 -14.21
N GLU A 30 14.27 5.48 -13.21
CA GLU A 30 15.24 6.56 -13.36
C GLU A 30 16.65 5.97 -13.35
N ASN A 31 17.42 6.24 -14.41
CA ASN A 31 18.82 5.85 -14.47
C ASN A 31 19.67 7.04 -13.99
N LYS A 32 20.12 7.01 -12.73
CA LYS A 32 20.80 8.15 -12.10
C LYS A 32 22.29 8.25 -12.50
N SER A 33 22.86 7.17 -13.04
CA SER A 33 24.15 7.13 -13.74
C SER A 33 24.19 5.93 -14.71
N SER A 34 25.21 5.81 -15.55
CA SER A 34 25.39 4.65 -16.46
C SER A 34 25.65 3.32 -15.72
N SER A 35 25.75 3.34 -14.38
CA SER A 35 25.92 2.13 -13.57
C SER A 35 24.57 1.46 -13.28
N PRO A 36 24.43 0.14 -13.50
CA PRO A 36 23.21 -0.60 -13.20
C PRO A 36 22.82 -0.56 -11.71
N PHE A 37 23.79 -0.33 -10.82
CA PHE A 37 23.54 -0.18 -9.38
C PHE A 37 22.91 1.17 -8.99
N SER A 38 22.85 2.13 -9.91
CA SER A 38 22.32 3.47 -9.66
C SER A 38 20.86 3.66 -10.07
N LYS A 39 20.24 2.62 -10.66
CA LYS A 39 18.85 2.69 -11.09
C LYS A 39 17.93 2.80 -9.88
N VAL A 40 16.94 3.68 -10.01
CA VAL A 40 15.93 3.94 -8.98
C VAL A 40 14.56 3.82 -9.62
N ALA A 41 13.65 3.07 -9.00
CA ALA A 41 12.27 3.01 -9.41
C ALA A 41 11.47 4.06 -8.66
N VAL A 42 10.83 4.97 -9.38
CA VAL A 42 9.86 5.91 -8.82
C VAL A 42 8.50 5.25 -8.93
N ILE A 43 7.89 4.96 -7.78
CA ILE A 43 6.57 4.35 -7.68
C ILE A 43 5.56 5.44 -7.34
N ASN A 44 4.49 5.49 -8.13
CA ASN A 44 3.32 6.33 -7.88
C ASN A 44 2.15 5.42 -7.52
N MET A 45 1.69 5.52 -6.29
CA MET A 45 0.57 4.76 -5.76
C MET A 45 -0.66 5.66 -5.62
N LYS A 46 -1.80 5.18 -6.11
CA LYS A 46 -3.11 5.80 -5.89
C LYS A 46 -3.88 4.99 -4.86
N LEU A 47 -4.32 5.67 -3.83
CA LEU A 47 -5.19 5.15 -2.79
C LEU A 47 -6.55 5.82 -2.86
N GLN A 48 -7.60 5.05 -2.60
CA GLN A 48 -8.96 5.52 -2.44
C GLN A 48 -9.28 5.61 -0.96
N ASP A 49 -9.45 6.82 -0.44
CA ASP A 49 -10.03 7.13 0.86
C ASP A 49 -11.56 7.10 0.72
N TYR A 50 -12.20 6.10 1.32
CA TYR A 50 -13.66 5.99 1.34
C TYR A 50 -14.33 6.84 2.44
N GLY A 51 -13.54 7.48 3.32
CA GLY A 51 -14.03 8.38 4.35
C GLY A 51 -14.26 9.82 3.86
N LYS A 52 -13.71 10.17 2.70
CA LYS A 52 -13.81 11.52 2.11
C LYS A 52 -14.38 11.48 0.68
N SER A 53 -15.70 11.39 0.55
CA SER A 53 -16.40 11.57 -0.73
C SER A 53 -16.64 13.06 -1.02
N PRO A 54 -16.54 13.58 -2.27
CA PRO A 54 -16.49 12.85 -3.56
C PRO A 54 -15.09 12.68 -4.19
N SER A 55 -14.01 13.22 -3.60
CA SER A 55 -12.64 13.15 -4.17
C SER A 55 -11.63 12.67 -3.12
N GLY A 56 -11.86 11.49 -2.56
CA GLY A 56 -10.96 10.86 -1.59
C GLY A 56 -9.74 10.20 -2.24
N GLU A 57 -9.23 10.68 -3.38
CA GLU A 57 -8.04 10.08 -3.98
C GLU A 57 -6.76 10.64 -3.35
N ARG A 58 -5.91 9.75 -2.83
CA ARG A 58 -4.59 10.10 -2.32
C ARG A 58 -3.53 9.52 -3.24
N ASN A 59 -2.70 10.39 -3.81
CA ASN A 59 -1.53 10.00 -4.57
C ASN A 59 -0.31 10.03 -3.64
N VAL A 60 0.46 8.95 -3.63
CA VAL A 60 1.70 8.82 -2.86
C VAL A 60 2.80 8.44 -3.83
N GLN A 61 3.87 9.21 -3.85
CA GLN A 61 5.07 8.90 -4.62
C GLN A 61 6.19 8.48 -3.67
N PHE A 62 6.93 7.45 -4.02
CA PHE A 62 8.12 7.04 -3.29
C PHE A 62 9.14 6.42 -4.23
N ARG A 63 10.39 6.35 -3.80
CA ARG A 63 11.51 5.85 -4.60
C ARG A 63 12.10 4.63 -3.93
N VAL A 64 12.35 3.58 -4.72
CA VAL A 64 12.96 2.34 -4.25
C VAL A 64 14.14 1.97 -5.14
N THR A 65 15.18 1.44 -4.51
CA THR A 65 16.33 0.81 -5.18
C THR A 65 16.20 -0.71 -5.08
N ARG A 66 17.02 -1.45 -5.83
CA ARG A 66 17.10 -2.91 -5.76
C ARG A 66 17.22 -3.41 -4.31
N VAL A 67 18.12 -2.80 -3.54
CA VAL A 67 18.38 -3.19 -2.14
C VAL A 67 17.20 -2.94 -1.19
N THR A 68 16.37 -1.92 -1.46
CA THR A 68 15.16 -1.65 -0.66
C THR A 68 13.94 -2.44 -1.13
N LEU A 69 13.90 -2.82 -2.41
CA LEU A 69 12.77 -3.51 -3.01
C LEU A 69 12.71 -4.98 -2.61
N GLU A 70 13.87 -5.65 -2.50
CA GLU A 70 13.98 -7.04 -2.08
C GLU A 70 13.30 -7.35 -0.72
N PRO A 71 13.64 -6.65 0.39
CA PRO A 71 12.99 -6.90 1.68
C PRO A 71 11.51 -6.52 1.67
N MET A 72 11.11 -5.52 0.87
CA MET A 72 9.71 -5.14 0.71
C MET A 72 8.89 -6.24 0.04
N LEU A 73 9.40 -6.80 -1.07
CA LEU A 73 8.78 -7.93 -1.77
C LEU A 73 8.63 -9.15 -0.87
N LYS A 74 9.69 -9.52 -0.14
CA LYS A 74 9.67 -10.65 0.80
C LYS A 74 8.58 -10.48 1.87
N SER A 75 8.44 -9.27 2.41
CA SER A 75 7.43 -8.95 3.42
C SER A 75 6.01 -9.08 2.85
N MET A 76 5.77 -8.57 1.64
CA MET A 76 4.48 -8.67 0.98
C MET A 76 4.10 -10.11 0.61
N VAL A 77 5.06 -10.94 0.18
CA VAL A 77 4.83 -12.38 -0.07
C VAL A 77 4.40 -13.06 1.22
N HIS A 78 5.09 -12.76 2.33
CA HIS A 78 4.74 -13.32 3.63
C HIS A 78 3.34 -12.91 4.09
N ILE A 79 2.96 -11.65 3.91
CA ILE A 79 1.60 -11.17 4.22
C ILE A 79 0.56 -11.87 3.34
N SER A 80 0.84 -12.03 2.05
CA SER A 80 -0.05 -12.77 1.12
C SER A 80 -0.28 -14.21 1.56
N GLN A 81 0.75 -14.89 2.08
CA GLN A 81 0.63 -16.23 2.67
C GLN A 81 -0.22 -16.23 3.94
N GLN A 82 -0.05 -15.24 4.83
CA GLN A 82 -0.88 -15.13 6.04
C GLN A 82 -2.36 -14.85 5.73
N LEU A 83 -2.64 -14.13 4.64
CA LEU A 83 -3.98 -13.89 4.13
C LEU A 83 -4.62 -15.12 3.47
N ALA A 84 -3.87 -16.20 3.21
CA ALA A 84 -4.39 -17.38 2.53
C ALA A 84 -5.27 -18.29 3.42
N VAL A 85 -5.18 -18.17 4.74
CA VAL A 85 -5.71 -19.19 5.69
C VAL A 85 -7.21 -18.99 6.02
N PRO A 86 -7.78 -17.78 5.92
CA PRO A 86 -9.24 -17.66 5.79
C PRO A 86 -9.68 -16.72 4.64
N VAL A 87 -10.78 -17.10 3.99
CA VAL A 87 -11.43 -16.32 2.92
C VAL A 87 -11.90 -14.96 3.47
N ASN A 88 -11.65 -13.89 2.69
CA ASN A 88 -12.10 -12.52 2.93
C ASN A 88 -11.35 -11.70 4.01
N ARG A 89 -10.07 -12.02 4.30
CA ARG A 89 -9.21 -11.11 5.07
C ARG A 89 -8.64 -9.99 4.22
N VAL A 90 -8.59 -8.81 4.81
CA VAL A 90 -7.79 -7.67 4.33
C VAL A 90 -6.58 -7.50 5.24
N ALA A 91 -5.42 -7.16 4.67
CA ALA A 91 -4.24 -6.77 5.43
C ALA A 91 -4.14 -5.24 5.45
N VAL A 92 -3.87 -4.69 6.63
CA VAL A 92 -3.45 -3.30 6.79
C VAL A 92 -1.94 -3.25 6.56
N ILE A 93 -1.52 -2.61 5.47
CA ILE A 93 -0.10 -2.38 5.16
C ILE A 93 0.26 -0.98 5.63
N ASN A 94 1.30 -0.88 6.45
CA ASN A 94 1.96 0.37 6.75
C ASN A 94 3.32 0.40 6.05
N LEU A 95 3.45 1.24 5.04
CA LEU A 95 4.67 1.41 4.28
C LEU A 95 5.31 2.73 4.70
N LYS A 96 6.49 2.64 5.31
CA LYS A 96 7.34 3.79 5.63
C LYS A 96 8.54 3.76 4.70
N LEU A 97 8.68 4.79 3.89
CA LEU A 97 9.80 4.92 2.97
C LEU A 97 10.42 6.29 3.11
N GLN A 98 11.75 6.34 3.06
CA GLN A 98 12.47 7.60 3.08
C GLN A 98 12.23 8.34 1.76
N ASP A 99 11.70 9.56 1.83
CA ASP A 99 11.58 10.41 0.65
C ASP A 99 12.99 10.84 0.22
N THR A 100 13.36 10.54 -1.01
CA THR A 100 14.71 10.85 -1.53
C THR A 100 14.76 12.21 -2.22
N LYS A 101 13.67 13.00 -2.21
CA LYS A 101 13.62 14.39 -2.71
C LYS A 101 13.70 15.42 -1.60
N THR A 102 13.32 15.09 -0.38
CA THR A 102 13.39 15.99 0.77
C THR A 102 14.17 15.31 1.89
N SER A 103 15.30 15.90 2.29
CA SER A 103 16.24 15.37 3.30
C SER A 103 15.65 15.17 4.71
N SER A 104 14.33 15.29 4.90
CA SER A 104 13.66 15.31 6.21
C SER A 104 12.29 14.61 6.24
N GLY A 105 11.78 14.07 5.12
CA GLY A 105 10.43 13.51 5.05
C GLY A 105 10.41 11.98 4.97
N GLU A 106 9.90 11.30 5.98
CA GLU A 106 9.45 9.92 5.82
C GLU A 106 8.06 9.92 5.17
N THR A 107 7.91 9.20 4.06
CA THR A 107 6.61 8.92 3.46
C THR A 107 6.02 7.70 4.16
N GLU A 108 5.13 7.94 5.13
CA GLU A 108 4.28 6.90 5.72
C GLU A 108 2.96 6.79 4.95
N VAL A 109 2.59 5.57 4.56
CA VAL A 109 1.31 5.29 3.93
C VAL A 109 0.69 4.02 4.52
N LYS A 110 -0.53 4.17 5.04
CA LYS A 110 -1.35 3.10 5.59
C LYS A 110 -2.53 2.83 4.67
N PHE A 111 -2.65 1.58 4.21
CA PHE A 111 -3.70 1.17 3.29
C PHE A 111 -4.10 -0.28 3.49
N ASN A 112 -5.34 -0.60 3.17
CA ASN A 112 -5.85 -1.96 3.15
C ASN A 112 -5.67 -2.60 1.77
N VAL A 113 -5.33 -3.89 1.78
CA VAL A 113 -5.26 -4.73 0.59
C VAL A 113 -5.93 -6.08 0.83
N SER A 114 -6.64 -6.58 -0.18
CA SER A 114 -7.06 -7.98 -0.22
C SER A 114 -5.92 -8.87 -0.71
N LYS A 115 -6.10 -10.20 -0.57
CA LYS A 115 -5.17 -11.19 -1.13
C LYS A 115 -4.95 -11.00 -2.63
N ASP A 116 -6.01 -10.79 -3.41
CA ASP A 116 -5.92 -10.66 -4.87
C ASP A 116 -5.21 -9.37 -5.29
N THR A 117 -5.50 -8.27 -4.59
CA THR A 117 -4.84 -6.98 -4.80
C THR A 117 -3.37 -7.05 -4.43
N LEU A 118 -3.03 -7.66 -3.28
CA LEU A 118 -1.65 -7.85 -2.86
C LEU A 118 -0.88 -8.77 -3.82
N GLY A 119 -1.52 -9.84 -4.31
CA GLY A 119 -0.93 -10.71 -5.33
C GLY A 119 -0.63 -9.98 -6.64
N SER A 120 -1.50 -9.05 -7.05
CA SER A 120 -1.28 -8.22 -8.24
C SER A 120 -0.14 -7.20 -8.02
N MET A 121 -0.08 -6.59 -6.84
CA MET A 121 1.01 -5.70 -6.45
C MET A 121 2.36 -6.43 -6.45
N LEU A 122 2.41 -7.64 -5.87
CA LEU A 122 3.60 -8.48 -5.85
C LEU A 122 4.15 -8.76 -7.25
N ARG A 123 3.27 -9.13 -8.20
CA ARG A 123 3.68 -9.33 -9.60
C ARG A 123 4.26 -8.06 -10.22
N SER A 124 3.61 -6.92 -10.00
CA SER A 124 4.11 -5.64 -10.52
C SER A 124 5.45 -5.25 -9.89
N MET A 125 5.63 -5.47 -8.59
CA MET A 125 6.88 -5.14 -7.89
C MET A 125 8.02 -6.09 -8.26
N ASN A 126 7.73 -7.37 -8.51
CA ASN A 126 8.71 -8.33 -9.01
C ASN A 126 9.24 -7.88 -10.39
N PHE A 127 8.37 -7.38 -11.26
CA PHE A 127 8.79 -6.81 -12.55
C PHE A 127 9.70 -5.58 -12.38
N ILE A 128 9.42 -4.70 -11.41
CA ILE A 128 10.30 -3.57 -11.10
C ILE A 128 11.68 -4.07 -10.66
N GLN A 129 11.73 -5.12 -9.83
CA GLN A 129 12.98 -5.72 -9.35
C GLN A 129 13.84 -6.26 -10.50
N GLU A 130 13.22 -6.87 -11.51
CA GLU A 130 13.93 -7.37 -12.70
C GLU A 130 14.52 -6.22 -13.53
N GLN A 131 13.86 -5.06 -13.57
CA GLN A 131 14.26 -3.91 -14.37
C GLN A 131 15.33 -3.01 -13.71
N LEU A 132 15.41 -3.03 -12.37
CA LEU A 132 16.46 -2.38 -11.58
C LEU A 132 17.77 -3.14 -11.71
#